data_AF-K1YKL8-F1
#
_entry.id   AF-K1YKL8-F1
#
_cell.length_a   1.000
_cell.length_b   1.000
_cell.length_c   1.000
_cell.angle_alpha   90.00
_cell.angle_beta   90.00
_cell.angle_gamma   90.00
#
_symmetry.space_group_name_H-M   'P 1'
#
loop_
_entity.id
_entity.type
_entity.pdbx_description
1 polymer ?
#
loop_
_entity_poly.entity_id
_entity_poly.type
_entity_poly.pdbx_seq_one_letter_code
_entity_poly.pdbx_strand_id
1 'polypeptide(L)'
;MAKVAELHRIPMISPISTIPSLTAIGVFIFRVCYNDDFQGATLAHFAFNDLGARRAVIFIDIASDFSMYIANVFSRTFASLGGTVVKEIEYKTGQADFRPAIRETLDHNADVVFLSGYDESGYIAAGLQEAGHKAIPIGSDGWEAKSFFTSGGNKIRRGYFINHWLPTGTNPRSQAFIEKFAGEG
;
A
#
# COMPACT_ATOMS: atom_id res chain seq x y z
N MET A 1 5.88 -18.33 -11.74
CA MET A 1 5.68 -18.26 -13.21
C MET A 1 6.77 -17.46 -13.92
N ALA A 2 7.17 -16.27 -13.45
CA ALA A 2 8.22 -15.46 -14.09
C ALA A 2 9.53 -16.22 -14.39
N LYS A 3 10.09 -16.95 -13.42
CA LYS A 3 11.31 -17.76 -13.63
C LYS A 3 11.16 -18.81 -14.75
N VAL A 4 9.97 -19.39 -14.88
CA VAL A 4 9.67 -20.38 -15.93
C VAL A 4 9.54 -19.69 -17.29
N ALA A 5 8.85 -18.54 -17.35
CA ALA A 5 8.72 -17.75 -18.57
C ALA A 5 10.10 -17.30 -19.10
N GLU A 6 10.97 -16.81 -18.21
CA GLU A 6 12.35 -16.43 -18.54
C GLU A 6 13.15 -17.63 -19.07
N LEU A 7 13.09 -18.78 -18.39
CA LEU A 7 13.79 -20.00 -18.80
C LEU A 7 13.45 -20.42 -20.23
N HIS A 8 12.18 -20.25 -20.62
CA HIS A 8 11.68 -20.59 -21.95
C HIS A 8 11.67 -19.42 -22.94
N ARG A 9 12.23 -18.25 -22.58
CA ARG A 9 12.26 -17.04 -23.41
C ARG A 9 10.87 -16.59 -23.86
N ILE A 10 9.87 -16.78 -23.00
CA ILE A 10 8.49 -16.37 -23.23
C ILE A 10 8.32 -14.98 -22.58
N PRO A 11 7.99 -13.93 -23.36
CA PRO A 11 7.69 -12.63 -22.79
C PRO A 11 6.54 -12.71 -21.79
N MET A 12 6.76 -12.18 -20.59
CA MET A 12 5.74 -12.05 -19.55
C MET A 12 5.61 -10.58 -19.17
N ILE A 13 4.39 -10.06 -19.18
CA ILE A 13 4.10 -8.69 -18.75
C ILE A 13 3.21 -8.77 -17.51
N SER A 14 3.72 -8.37 -16.35
CA SER A 14 2.90 -8.29 -15.13
C SER A 14 2.11 -6.98 -15.08
N PRO A 15 0.78 -7.03 -14.89
CA PRO A 15 -0.04 -5.83 -14.81
C PRO A 15 0.00 -5.14 -13.43
N ILE A 16 0.34 -5.88 -12.36
CA ILE A 16 0.13 -5.43 -10.97
C ILE A 16 1.30 -5.67 -10.03
N SER A 17 2.29 -6.48 -10.40
CA SER A 17 3.38 -6.83 -9.48
C SER A 17 4.43 -5.73 -9.40
N THR A 18 4.46 -5.02 -8.29
CA THR A 18 5.30 -3.82 -8.08
C THR A 18 6.67 -4.10 -7.48
N ILE A 19 6.94 -5.29 -6.94
CA ILE A 19 8.24 -5.58 -6.32
C ILE A 19 9.40 -5.46 -7.35
N PRO A 20 10.46 -4.69 -7.08
CA PRO A 20 11.55 -4.47 -8.04
C PRO A 20 12.23 -5.76 -8.51
N SER A 21 12.35 -6.76 -7.63
CA SER A 21 12.98 -8.03 -7.92
C SER A 21 12.33 -8.82 -9.05
N LEU A 22 11.06 -8.57 -9.39
CA LEU A 22 10.36 -9.26 -10.47
C LEU A 22 11.04 -9.07 -11.84
N THR A 23 11.28 -7.82 -12.24
CA THR A 23 11.91 -7.51 -13.54
C THR A 23 13.43 -7.73 -13.50
N ALA A 24 14.00 -7.95 -12.32
CA ALA A 24 15.39 -8.39 -12.17
C ALA A 24 15.58 -9.90 -12.47
N ILE A 25 14.50 -10.66 -12.65
CA ILE A 25 14.56 -12.10 -12.99
C ILE A 25 15.21 -12.32 -14.36
N GLY A 26 14.96 -11.45 -15.33
CA GLY A 26 15.58 -11.55 -16.64
C GLY A 26 14.92 -10.68 -17.72
N VAL A 27 15.43 -10.78 -18.94
CA VAL A 27 15.15 -9.82 -20.03
C VAL A 27 13.80 -10.05 -20.72
N PHE A 28 13.12 -11.17 -20.44
CA PHE A 28 11.77 -11.45 -20.94
C PHE A 28 10.67 -11.07 -19.94
N ILE A 29 11.03 -10.53 -18.77
CA ILE A 29 10.09 -10.18 -17.71
C ILE A 29 9.90 -8.67 -17.63
N PHE A 30 8.68 -8.23 -17.93
CA PHE A 30 8.28 -6.82 -17.96
C PHE A 30 7.15 -6.54 -16.97
N ARG A 31 6.93 -5.26 -16.69
CA ARG A 31 5.78 -4.76 -15.93
C ARG A 31 5.22 -3.51 -16.62
N VAL A 32 3.93 -3.24 -16.41
CA VAL A 32 3.28 -1.99 -16.84
C VAL A 32 2.86 -1.10 -15.67
N CYS A 33 2.90 -1.62 -14.44
CA CYS A 33 2.74 -0.86 -13.21
C CYS A 33 4.05 -0.17 -12.78
N TYR A 34 3.94 0.81 -11.88
CA TYR A 34 5.11 1.36 -11.17
C TYR A 34 5.73 0.29 -10.25
N ASN A 35 6.84 0.63 -9.58
CA ASN A 35 7.49 -0.27 -8.63
C ASN A 35 7.38 0.24 -7.17
N ASP A 36 7.73 -0.62 -6.21
CA ASP A 36 7.64 -0.28 -4.79
C ASP A 36 8.63 0.77 -4.32
N ASP A 37 9.74 0.98 -5.05
CA ASP A 37 10.66 2.09 -4.79
C ASP A 37 9.95 3.42 -4.99
N PHE A 38 9.27 3.57 -6.13
CA PHE A 38 8.45 4.74 -6.43
C PHE A 38 7.29 4.87 -5.45
N GLN A 39 6.57 3.77 -5.20
CA GLN A 39 5.38 3.76 -4.36
C GLN A 39 5.68 4.16 -2.91
N GLY A 40 6.64 3.48 -2.27
CA GLY A 40 7.02 3.74 -0.88
C GLY A 40 7.59 5.14 -0.70
N ALA A 41 8.41 5.62 -1.65
CA ALA A 41 8.94 6.98 -1.59
C ALA A 41 7.83 8.03 -1.76
N THR A 42 6.90 7.83 -2.70
CA THR A 42 5.77 8.74 -2.92
C THR A 42 4.88 8.84 -1.69
N LEU A 43 4.57 7.71 -1.04
CA LEU A 43 3.80 7.71 0.21
C LEU A 43 4.53 8.44 1.34
N ALA A 44 5.86 8.29 1.47
CA ALA A 44 6.65 9.01 2.46
C ALA A 44 6.67 10.52 2.21
N HIS A 45 6.83 10.93 0.94
CA HIS A 45 6.73 12.33 0.54
C HIS A 45 5.34 12.91 0.83
N PHE A 46 4.28 12.19 0.46
CA PHE A 46 2.91 12.59 0.71
C PHE A 46 2.62 12.75 2.20
N ALA A 47 3.05 11.79 3.02
CA ALA A 47 2.92 11.87 4.47
C ALA A 47 3.64 13.11 5.03
N PHE A 48 4.88 13.35 4.63
CA PHE A 48 5.70 14.41 5.23
C PHE A 48 5.33 15.82 4.73
N ASN A 49 5.16 15.97 3.42
CA ASN A 49 4.98 17.26 2.75
C ASN A 49 3.51 17.69 2.74
N ASP A 50 2.60 16.80 2.34
CA ASP A 50 1.20 17.13 2.11
C ASP A 50 0.35 16.96 3.36
N LEU A 51 0.58 15.89 4.14
CA LEU A 51 -0.11 15.68 5.42
C LEU A 51 0.60 16.37 6.61
N GLY A 52 1.82 16.88 6.40
CA GLY A 52 2.60 17.53 7.46
C GLY A 52 3.06 16.57 8.57
N ALA A 53 3.02 15.26 8.34
CA ALA A 53 3.37 14.26 9.33
C ALA A 53 4.86 14.33 9.69
N ARG A 54 5.17 14.11 10.97
CA ARG A 54 6.54 13.97 11.48
C ARG A 54 6.76 12.65 12.19
N ARG A 55 5.69 12.00 12.65
CA ARG A 55 5.74 10.72 13.37
C ARG A 55 4.88 9.69 12.66
N ALA A 56 5.48 8.58 12.26
CA ALA A 56 4.78 7.49 11.57
C ALA A 56 4.84 6.20 12.39
N VAL A 57 3.74 5.46 12.41
CA VAL A 57 3.73 4.03 12.78
C VAL A 57 3.56 3.23 11.49
N ILE A 58 4.24 2.09 11.37
CA ILE A 58 4.12 1.21 10.20
C ILE A 58 3.59 -0.14 10.66
N PHE A 59 2.57 -0.67 9.99
CA PHE A 59 2.17 -2.07 10.10
C PHE A 59 2.77 -2.87 8.95
N ILE A 60 3.42 -3.98 9.30
CA ILE A 60 4.18 -4.83 8.37
C ILE A 60 3.66 -6.25 8.45
N ASP A 61 3.20 -6.77 7.31
CA ASP A 61 2.92 -8.19 7.15
C ASP A 61 4.23 -8.94 6.86
N ILE A 62 4.78 -9.59 7.89
CA ILE A 62 6.06 -10.30 7.77
C ILE A 62 5.96 -11.61 6.97
N ALA A 63 4.76 -12.00 6.55
CA ALA A 63 4.57 -13.10 5.60
C ALA A 63 4.63 -12.65 4.13
N SER A 64 4.74 -11.34 3.88
CA SER A 64 4.68 -10.74 2.54
C SER A 64 5.96 -9.97 2.21
N ASP A 65 6.75 -10.48 1.26
CA ASP A 65 7.94 -9.79 0.74
C ASP A 65 7.61 -8.39 0.20
N PHE A 66 6.43 -8.23 -0.39
CA PHE A 66 5.91 -6.93 -0.84
C PHE A 66 5.75 -5.95 0.33
N SER A 67 5.05 -6.37 1.39
CA SER A 67 4.76 -5.53 2.56
C SER A 67 6.05 -5.13 3.28
N MET A 68 6.97 -6.08 3.50
CA MET A 68 8.28 -5.80 4.10
C MET A 68 9.12 -4.85 3.24
N TYR A 69 9.14 -5.05 1.92
CA TYR A 69 9.93 -4.22 1.02
C TYR A 69 9.45 -2.77 1.01
N ILE A 70 8.14 -2.56 0.80
CA ILE A 70 7.58 -1.21 0.71
C ILE A 70 7.62 -0.47 2.06
N ALA A 71 7.45 -1.19 3.18
CA ALA A 71 7.64 -0.65 4.54
C ALA A 71 9.06 -0.10 4.72
N ASN A 72 10.07 -0.85 4.29
CA ASN A 72 11.46 -0.41 4.35
C ASN A 72 11.74 0.82 3.47
N VAL A 73 11.20 0.86 2.24
CA VAL A 73 11.32 2.03 1.35
C VAL A 73 10.68 3.27 1.99
N PHE A 74 9.46 3.13 2.51
CA PHE A 74 8.77 4.21 3.21
C PHE A 74 9.59 4.69 4.42
N SER A 75 10.01 3.77 5.29
CA SER A 75 10.74 4.08 6.53
C SER A 75 12.03 4.87 6.25
N ARG A 76 12.84 4.40 5.30
CA ARG A 76 14.08 5.08 4.87
C ARG A 76 13.80 6.45 4.27
N THR A 77 12.79 6.56 3.40
CA THR A 77 12.47 7.83 2.72
C THR A 77 11.92 8.84 3.72
N PHE A 78 10.98 8.45 4.58
CA PHE A 78 10.40 9.31 5.61
C PHE A 78 11.45 9.82 6.58
N ALA A 79 12.39 8.96 7.00
CA ALA A 79 13.55 9.35 7.80
C ALA A 79 14.45 10.36 7.08
N SER A 80 14.73 10.16 5.78
CA SER A 80 15.55 11.09 5.00
C SER A 80 14.92 12.48 4.83
N LEU A 81 13.59 12.57 4.93
CA LEU A 81 12.85 13.84 4.91
C LEU A 81 12.84 14.54 6.29
N GLY A 82 13.32 13.87 7.34
CA GLY A 82 13.32 14.38 8.72
C GLY A 82 12.12 13.92 9.54
N GLY A 83 11.31 12.98 9.04
CA GLY A 83 10.29 12.29 9.82
C GLY A 83 10.90 11.17 10.68
N THR A 84 10.13 10.68 11.66
CA THR A 84 10.53 9.59 12.54
C THR A 84 9.51 8.46 12.46
N VAL A 85 9.96 7.26 12.10
CA VAL A 85 9.17 6.05 12.32
C VAL A 85 9.29 5.69 13.81
N VAL A 86 8.20 5.90 14.55
CA VAL A 86 8.21 5.78 16.02
C VAL A 86 7.92 4.36 16.48
N LYS A 87 7.33 3.54 15.59
CA LYS A 87 7.11 2.12 15.81
C LYS A 87 6.87 1.40 14.48
N GLU A 88 7.44 0.21 14.36
CA GLU A 88 7.05 -0.80 13.37
C GLU A 88 6.33 -1.92 14.11
N ILE A 89 5.12 -2.26 13.67
CA ILE A 89 4.25 -3.26 14.27
C ILE A 89 4.09 -4.39 13.27
N GLU A 90 4.63 -5.55 13.63
CA GLU A 90 4.57 -6.74 12.78
C GLU A 90 3.26 -7.50 13.02
N TYR A 91 2.72 -8.04 11.93
CA TYR A 91 1.62 -9.00 11.94
C TYR A 91 1.83 -10.03 10.84
N LYS A 92 0.98 -11.05 10.81
CA LYS A 92 0.98 -12.06 9.73
C LYS A 92 -0.37 -12.12 9.06
N THR A 93 -0.40 -12.31 7.74
CA THR A 93 -1.62 -12.63 6.98
C THR A 93 -2.43 -13.72 7.71
N GLY A 94 -3.75 -13.53 7.83
CA GLY A 94 -4.64 -14.46 8.52
C GLY A 94 -4.62 -14.38 10.06
N GLN A 95 -3.91 -13.41 10.65
CA GLN A 95 -4.02 -13.13 12.07
C GLN A 95 -5.46 -12.76 12.47
N ALA A 96 -5.97 -13.41 13.52
CA ALA A 96 -7.37 -13.29 13.90
C ALA A 96 -7.71 -12.02 14.71
N ASP A 97 -6.73 -11.45 15.42
CA ASP A 97 -6.96 -10.31 16.32
C ASP A 97 -5.89 -9.22 16.15
N PHE A 98 -6.33 -8.03 15.75
CA PHE A 98 -5.50 -6.84 15.61
C PHE A 98 -5.62 -5.86 16.76
N ARG A 99 -6.51 -6.10 17.75
CA ARG A 99 -6.73 -5.17 18.88
C ARG A 99 -5.45 -4.87 19.66
N PRO A 100 -4.53 -5.83 19.93
CA PRO A 100 -3.27 -5.52 20.60
C PRO A 100 -2.39 -4.56 19.79
N ALA A 101 -2.23 -4.82 18.49
CA ALA A 101 -1.45 -4.00 17.57
C ALA A 101 -2.04 -2.58 17.40
N ILE A 102 -3.37 -2.48 17.34
CA ILE A 102 -4.08 -1.19 17.31
C ILE A 102 -3.84 -0.41 18.61
N ARG A 103 -3.90 -1.07 19.78
CA ARG A 103 -3.65 -0.42 21.08
C ARG A 103 -2.22 0.09 21.17
N GLU A 104 -1.24 -0.70 20.75
CA GLU A 104 0.17 -0.29 20.74
C GLU A 104 0.38 0.98 19.90
N THR A 105 -0.34 1.15 18.80
CA THR A 105 -0.29 2.38 17.99
C THR A 105 -0.68 3.63 18.79
N LEU A 106 -1.61 3.51 19.74
CA LEU A 106 -2.12 4.64 20.53
C LEU A 106 -1.04 5.23 21.46
N ASP A 107 -0.05 4.44 21.85
CA ASP A 107 0.99 4.84 22.80
C ASP A 107 2.11 5.69 22.14
N HIS A 108 2.12 5.77 20.81
CA HIS A 108 3.24 6.34 20.05
C HIS A 108 3.00 7.74 19.48
N ASN A 109 1.83 8.35 19.69
CA ASN A 109 1.49 9.69 19.19
C ASN A 109 1.87 9.88 17.71
N ALA A 110 1.39 8.99 16.85
CA ALA A 110 1.64 9.04 15.42
C ALA A 110 0.75 10.09 14.74
N ASP A 111 1.26 10.74 13.70
CA ASP A 111 0.49 11.60 12.81
C ASP A 111 -0.12 10.78 11.65
N VAL A 112 0.60 9.75 11.21
CA VAL A 112 0.18 8.81 10.17
C VAL A 112 0.44 7.37 10.57
N VAL A 113 -0.39 6.46 10.08
CA VAL A 113 -0.15 5.01 10.17
C VAL A 113 -0.05 4.46 8.77
N PHE A 114 1.12 3.98 8.37
CA PHE A 114 1.30 3.29 7.10
C PHE A 114 0.94 1.82 7.24
N LEU A 115 -0.07 1.36 6.50
CA LEU A 115 -0.48 -0.04 6.44
C LEU A 115 0.00 -0.62 5.10
N SER A 116 1.12 -1.34 5.15
CA SER A 116 1.83 -1.80 3.95
C SER A 116 1.24 -3.06 3.29
N GLY A 117 0.28 -3.71 3.94
CA GLY A 117 -0.36 -4.94 3.45
C GLY A 117 -1.69 -4.71 2.73
N TYR A 118 -2.43 -5.80 2.53
CA TYR A 118 -3.65 -5.86 1.71
C TYR A 118 -4.94 -5.77 2.54
N ASP A 119 -5.65 -6.89 2.70
CA ASP A 119 -7.00 -6.96 3.24
C ASP A 119 -7.09 -6.59 4.72
N GLU A 120 -6.11 -7.04 5.51
CA GLU A 120 -6.03 -6.79 6.95
C GLU A 120 -5.85 -5.30 7.26
N SER A 121 -5.27 -4.53 6.33
CA SER A 121 -5.20 -3.07 6.43
C SER A 121 -6.59 -2.45 6.61
N GLY A 122 -7.64 -3.05 6.05
CA GLY A 122 -9.01 -2.58 6.21
C GLY A 122 -9.50 -2.70 7.66
N TYR A 123 -9.25 -3.84 8.29
CA TYR A 123 -9.57 -4.05 9.71
C TYR A 123 -8.79 -3.13 10.64
N ILE A 124 -7.49 -2.96 10.36
CA ILE A 124 -6.61 -2.10 11.16
C ILE A 124 -7.04 -0.63 11.02
N ALA A 125 -7.25 -0.14 9.79
CA ALA A 125 -7.69 1.23 9.53
C ALA A 125 -9.04 1.54 10.17
N ALA A 126 -10.00 0.61 10.09
CA ALA A 126 -11.29 0.74 10.76
C ALA A 126 -11.13 0.77 12.28
N GLY A 127 -10.39 -0.18 12.87
CA GLY A 127 -10.20 -0.28 14.31
C GLY A 127 -9.48 0.92 14.92
N LEU A 128 -8.49 1.50 14.24
CA LEU A 128 -7.84 2.75 14.64
C LEU A 128 -8.84 3.92 14.72
N GLN A 129 -9.74 4.01 13.74
CA GLN A 129 -10.75 5.08 13.70
C GLN A 129 -11.87 4.87 14.71
N GLU A 130 -12.28 3.63 14.96
CA GLU A 130 -13.23 3.29 16.03
C GLU A 130 -12.67 3.59 17.42
N ALA A 131 -11.36 3.40 17.61
CA ALA A 131 -10.66 3.77 18.84
C ALA A 131 -10.49 5.30 19.01
N GLY A 132 -10.96 6.11 18.06
CA GLY A 132 -10.85 7.57 18.11
C GLY A 132 -9.42 8.08 17.88
N HIS A 133 -8.53 7.26 17.33
CA HIS A 133 -7.16 7.67 17.07
C HIS A 133 -7.12 8.79 16.03
N LYS A 134 -6.14 9.70 16.14
CA LYS A 134 -6.03 10.88 15.27
C LYS A 134 -5.12 10.69 14.06
N ALA A 135 -4.25 9.67 14.07
CA ALA A 135 -3.40 9.41 12.93
C ALA A 135 -4.23 9.10 11.68
N ILE A 136 -3.70 9.51 10.54
CA ILE A 136 -4.31 9.26 9.23
C ILE A 136 -3.76 7.94 8.69
N PRO A 137 -4.61 6.93 8.44
CA PRO A 137 -4.18 5.71 7.77
C PRO A 137 -3.77 6.02 6.32
N ILE A 138 -2.60 5.55 5.92
CA ILE A 138 -2.14 5.58 4.53
C ILE A 138 -1.78 4.18 4.04
N GLY A 139 -1.99 3.91 2.75
CA GLY A 139 -1.89 2.58 2.17
C GLY A 139 -1.20 2.52 0.81
N SER A 140 -0.75 1.32 0.45
CA SER A 140 -0.29 0.99 -0.89
C SER A 140 -1.46 0.70 -1.84
N ASP A 141 -1.13 0.39 -3.09
CA ASP A 141 -2.01 -0.20 -4.09
C ASP A 141 -2.72 -1.48 -3.63
N GLY A 142 -2.21 -2.13 -2.58
CA GLY A 142 -2.88 -3.25 -1.94
C GLY A 142 -4.28 -2.92 -1.39
N TRP A 143 -4.62 -1.64 -1.19
CA TRP A 143 -5.95 -1.21 -0.76
C TRP A 143 -6.97 -1.13 -1.90
N GLU A 144 -6.57 -1.24 -3.17
CA GLU A 144 -7.49 -1.21 -4.32
C GLU A 144 -8.52 -2.36 -4.25
N ALA A 145 -8.15 -3.48 -3.65
CA ALA A 145 -8.99 -4.66 -3.59
C ALA A 145 -10.31 -4.41 -2.84
N LYS A 146 -11.42 -4.91 -3.38
CA LYS A 146 -12.76 -4.80 -2.75
C LYS A 146 -12.78 -5.40 -1.33
N SER A 147 -11.93 -6.38 -1.06
CA SER A 147 -11.73 -6.99 0.25
C SER A 147 -11.31 -5.98 1.31
N PHE A 148 -10.40 -5.04 1.02
CA PHE A 148 -10.03 -3.95 1.94
C PHE A 148 -11.26 -3.17 2.41
N PHE A 149 -12.10 -2.73 1.47
CA PHE A 149 -13.33 -1.99 1.77
C PHE A 149 -14.41 -2.85 2.42
N THR A 150 -14.40 -4.15 2.17
CA THR A 150 -15.34 -5.09 2.81
C THR A 150 -14.96 -5.33 4.28
N SER A 151 -13.66 -5.48 4.55
CA SER A 151 -13.10 -5.68 5.89
C SER A 151 -13.25 -4.45 6.78
N GLY A 152 -12.96 -3.26 6.25
CA GLY A 152 -13.10 -2.01 7.00
C GLY A 152 -14.49 -1.38 6.96
N GLY A 153 -15.25 -1.62 5.89
CA GLY A 153 -16.60 -1.11 5.70
C GLY A 153 -16.71 0.41 5.81
N ASN A 154 -17.87 0.87 6.27
CA ASN A 154 -18.18 2.28 6.53
C ASN A 154 -17.43 2.88 7.75
N LYS A 155 -16.58 2.10 8.43
CA LYS A 155 -15.82 2.53 9.60
C LYS A 155 -14.54 3.28 9.20
N ILE A 156 -14.05 3.04 7.98
CA ILE A 156 -12.96 3.83 7.39
C ILE A 156 -13.55 5.15 6.90
N ARG A 157 -13.42 6.20 7.71
CA ARG A 157 -13.95 7.54 7.40
C ARG A 157 -12.91 8.45 6.76
N ARG A 158 -11.63 8.17 6.98
CA ARG A 158 -10.50 8.88 6.37
C ARG A 158 -9.34 7.93 6.09
N GLY A 159 -8.58 8.24 5.06
CA GLY A 159 -7.36 7.56 4.68
C GLY A 159 -7.01 7.87 3.22
N TYR A 160 -5.76 7.62 2.87
CA TYR A 160 -5.26 7.81 1.51
C TYR A 160 -4.50 6.58 1.08
N PHE A 161 -4.60 6.21 -0.18
CA PHE A 161 -3.73 5.19 -0.75
C PHE A 161 -3.31 5.62 -2.13
N ILE A 162 -2.16 5.10 -2.55
CA ILE A 162 -1.65 5.27 -3.90
C ILE A 162 -2.10 4.11 -4.76
N ASN A 163 -2.40 4.37 -6.04
CA ASN A 163 -2.78 3.33 -6.98
C ASN A 163 -2.26 3.67 -8.39
N HIS A 164 -2.20 2.66 -9.27
CA HIS A 164 -1.73 2.79 -10.66
C HIS A 164 -2.63 3.67 -11.53
N TRP A 165 -3.93 3.67 -11.24
CA TRP A 165 -4.93 4.29 -12.08
C TRP A 165 -6.05 4.92 -11.24
N LEU A 166 -6.49 6.10 -11.66
CA LEU A 166 -7.63 6.79 -11.09
C LEU A 166 -8.73 6.86 -12.16
N PRO A 167 -9.80 6.04 -12.06
CA PRO A 167 -10.87 6.01 -13.06
C PRO A 167 -11.57 7.37 -13.23
N THR A 168 -11.66 8.15 -12.16
CA THR A 168 -12.26 9.50 -12.17
C THR A 168 -11.33 10.59 -12.70
N GLY A 169 -10.14 10.22 -13.20
CA GLY A 169 -9.18 11.15 -13.78
C GLY A 169 -9.65 11.74 -15.11
N THR A 170 -8.96 12.81 -15.54
CA THR A 170 -9.28 13.57 -16.75
C THR A 170 -8.51 13.11 -18.00
N ASN A 171 -7.78 12.00 -17.91
CA ASN A 171 -7.01 11.50 -19.04
C ASN A 171 -7.96 11.03 -20.17
N PRO A 172 -7.90 11.60 -21.39
CA PRO A 172 -8.86 11.26 -22.44
C PRO A 172 -8.84 9.78 -22.86
N ARG A 173 -7.67 9.12 -22.81
CA ARG A 173 -7.58 7.68 -23.11
C ARG A 173 -8.24 6.83 -22.03
N SER A 174 -8.10 7.25 -20.77
CA SER A 174 -8.78 6.61 -19.63
C SER A 174 -10.30 6.74 -19.74
N GLN A 175 -10.79 7.94 -20.07
CA GLN A 175 -12.22 8.20 -20.22
C GLN A 175 -12.81 7.37 -21.37
N ALA A 176 -12.14 7.35 -22.52
CA ALA A 176 -12.54 6.52 -23.66
C ALA A 176 -12.55 5.01 -23.32
N PHE A 177 -11.60 4.53 -22.52
CA PHE A 177 -11.59 3.15 -22.04
C PHE A 177 -12.80 2.85 -21.14
N ILE A 178 -13.10 3.73 -20.18
CA ILE A 178 -14.24 3.57 -19.27
C ILE A 178 -15.56 3.55 -20.04
N GLU A 179 -15.76 4.47 -20.98
CA GLU A 179 -16.97 4.54 -21.81
C GLU A 179 -17.18 3.24 -22.59
N LYS A 180 -16.12 2.69 -23.18
CA LYS A 180 -16.19 1.42 -23.91
C LYS A 180 -16.47 0.25 -22.98
N PHE A 181 -15.76 0.16 -21.86
CA PHE A 181 -15.89 -0.95 -20.92
C PHE A 181 -17.27 -0.98 -20.24
N ALA A 182 -17.84 0.19 -19.91
CA ALA A 182 -19.16 0.31 -19.31
C ALA A 182 -20.31 -0.05 -20.27
N GLY A 183 -20.09 0.01 -21.60
CA GLY A 183 -21.07 -0.36 -22.61
C GLY A 183 -21.10 -1.85 -22.96
N GLU A 184 -20.20 -2.66 -22.40
CA GLU A 184 -20.08 -4.12 -22.64
C GLU A 184 -20.77 -4.97 -21.54
N GLY A 185 -21.56 -4.35 -20.65
CA GLY A 185 -22.24 -4.99 -19.51
C GLY A 185 -23.77 -5.06 -19.61
#